data_AF-A0A2M7XSC0-F1
#
_entry.id   AF-A0A2M7XSC0-F1
#
_cell.length_a   1.000
_cell.length_b   1.000
_cell.length_c   1.000
_cell.angle_alpha   90.00
_cell.angle_beta   90.00
_cell.angle_gamma   90.00
#
_symmetry.space_group_name_H-M   'P 1'
#
loop_
_entity.id
_entity.type
_entity.pdbx_description
1 polymer ?
#
loop_
_entity_poly.entity_id
_entity_poly.type
_entity_poly.pdbx_seq_one_letter_code
_entity_poly.pdbx_strand_id
1 'polypeptide(L)'
;MNKRKYPVILFLSLLMASLTWGQPGEDVGFMPPGQPPYMQPRNMEAVKIYKLTQVLNLTDDQITKFIPALQKHEAEVRKEQENMRTILEEGRALLNADEMNQKDASKFIDRVTSQQAKIQNLNQDFLKGLEKYLTPRQQLQYLGFEERFRRQLQDFIRERQELPNRDQKVGKRMNLKK
;
A
#
# COMPACT_ATOMS: atom_id res chain seq x y z
N MET A 1 -64.55 -20.15 -32.81
CA MET A 1 -64.79 -21.57 -32.41
C MET A 1 -63.69 -22.43 -33.03
N ASN A 2 -63.09 -23.33 -32.25
CA ASN A 2 -62.07 -24.37 -32.58
C ASN A 2 -60.68 -23.89 -33.07
N LYS A 3 -59.56 -24.02 -32.34
CA LYS A 3 -58.86 -25.13 -31.62
C LYS A 3 -57.82 -25.88 -32.50
N ARG A 4 -56.54 -25.72 -32.06
CA ARG A 4 -55.38 -26.66 -32.11
C ARG A 4 -54.62 -26.76 -33.46
N LYS A 5 -53.29 -26.94 -33.56
CA LYS A 5 -52.13 -27.09 -32.66
C LYS A 5 -50.85 -27.00 -33.54
N TYR A 6 -49.73 -26.54 -32.96
CA TYR A 6 -48.41 -26.18 -33.54
C TYR A 6 -47.63 -27.29 -34.27
N PRO A 7 -46.61 -26.90 -35.06
CA PRO A 7 -45.25 -27.39 -34.75
C PRO A 7 -44.14 -26.31 -34.79
N VAL A 8 -43.09 -26.62 -34.04
CA VAL A 8 -41.79 -25.96 -33.81
C VAL A 8 -41.00 -25.71 -35.10
N ILE A 9 -40.49 -24.48 -35.32
CA ILE A 9 -39.14 -24.23 -35.90
C ILE A 9 -38.56 -22.93 -35.30
N LEU A 10 -37.38 -23.08 -34.68
CA LEU A 10 -36.49 -22.05 -34.17
C LEU A 10 -35.96 -21.12 -35.29
N PHE A 11 -36.09 -19.81 -35.11
CA PHE A 11 -35.24 -18.77 -35.71
C PHE A 11 -35.01 -17.70 -34.62
N LEU A 12 -33.92 -17.79 -33.87
CA LEU A 12 -32.62 -17.15 -34.12
C LEU A 12 -32.63 -15.62 -33.89
N SER A 13 -31.86 -15.23 -32.87
CA SER A 13 -31.22 -13.93 -32.62
C SER A 13 -32.11 -12.68 -32.45
N LEU A 14 -32.28 -12.25 -31.19
CA LEU A 14 -31.68 -10.98 -30.69
C LEU A 14 -31.97 -10.85 -29.18
N LEU A 15 -31.02 -11.24 -28.33
CA LEU A 15 -31.05 -10.89 -26.90
C LEU A 15 -29.63 -10.96 -26.31
N MET A 16 -28.68 -10.27 -26.93
CA MET A 16 -27.33 -10.08 -26.38
C MET A 16 -26.78 -8.73 -26.85
N ALA A 17 -27.16 -7.66 -26.14
CA ALA A 17 -26.42 -6.39 -26.19
C ALA A 17 -26.81 -5.51 -25.00
N SER A 18 -26.24 -5.79 -23.82
CA SER A 18 -25.78 -4.79 -22.84
C SER A 18 -25.56 -5.41 -21.45
N LEU A 19 -24.59 -6.31 -21.33
CA LEU A 19 -23.91 -6.60 -20.06
C LEU A 19 -22.42 -6.38 -20.27
N THR A 20 -22.05 -5.16 -20.63
CA THR A 20 -20.67 -4.68 -20.56
C THR A 20 -20.47 -4.02 -19.20
N TRP A 21 -20.13 -4.86 -18.21
CA TRP A 21 -19.05 -4.59 -17.26
C TRP A 21 -18.99 -3.16 -16.70
N GLY A 22 -19.99 -2.78 -15.91
CA GLY A 22 -19.75 -1.86 -14.81
C GLY A 22 -19.02 -2.60 -13.69
N GLN A 23 -17.73 -2.91 -13.86
CA GLN A 23 -16.90 -3.13 -12.68
C GLN A 23 -16.77 -1.78 -12.00
N PRO A 24 -17.08 -1.66 -10.70
CA PRO A 24 -16.83 -0.42 -9.98
C PRO A 24 -15.35 -0.10 -10.14
N GLY A 25 -15.06 1.03 -10.77
CA GLY A 25 -13.70 1.54 -10.87
C GLY A 25 -13.16 1.62 -9.46
N GLU A 26 -12.19 0.75 -9.15
CA GLU A 26 -11.34 0.94 -8.00
C GLU A 26 -10.72 2.33 -8.17
N ASP A 27 -11.03 3.22 -7.23
CA ASP A 27 -10.34 4.48 -6.98
C ASP A 27 -8.84 4.33 -7.31
N VAL A 28 -8.49 4.81 -8.51
CA VAL A 28 -7.10 4.99 -8.91
C VAL A 28 -6.72 6.37 -8.39
N GLY A 29 -6.37 6.41 -7.11
CA GLY A 29 -5.86 7.60 -6.46
C GLY A 29 -4.77 8.24 -7.32
N PHE A 30 -4.95 9.53 -7.59
CA PHE A 30 -4.14 10.33 -8.50
C PHE A 30 -2.66 10.28 -8.08
N MET A 31 -1.78 9.65 -8.87
CA MET A 31 -0.33 9.62 -8.59
C MET A 31 0.53 9.62 -9.87
N PRO A 32 1.79 10.12 -9.77
CA PRO A 32 2.56 10.60 -10.91
C PRO A 32 3.01 9.48 -11.87
N PRO A 33 3.05 9.75 -13.18
CA PRO A 33 3.47 8.77 -14.18
C PRO A 33 4.95 8.41 -14.02
N GLY A 34 5.27 7.10 -14.01
CA GLY A 34 6.64 6.59 -14.09
C GLY A 34 7.12 5.62 -13.00
N GLN A 35 6.31 5.28 -12.00
CA GLN A 35 6.71 4.27 -11.01
C GLN A 35 6.60 2.84 -11.58
N PRO A 36 7.64 2.00 -11.44
CA PRO A 36 7.60 0.63 -11.92
C PRO A 36 6.54 -0.19 -11.15
N PRO A 37 5.90 -1.21 -11.76
CA PRO A 37 4.73 -1.88 -11.20
C PRO A 37 4.91 -2.35 -9.74
N TYR A 38 6.05 -2.93 -9.38
CA TYR A 38 6.32 -3.42 -8.02
C TYR A 38 6.43 -2.33 -6.93
N MET A 39 6.54 -1.04 -7.28
CA MET A 39 6.50 0.08 -6.32
C MET A 39 5.08 0.52 -5.97
N GLN A 40 4.06 -0.01 -6.66
CA GLN A 40 2.67 0.26 -6.28
C GLN A 40 2.42 -0.30 -4.86
N PRO A 41 1.76 0.43 -3.95
CA PRO A 41 1.51 -0.02 -2.58
C PRO A 41 0.86 -1.41 -2.51
N ARG A 42 -0.10 -1.70 -3.39
CA ARG A 42 -0.73 -3.01 -3.52
C ARG A 42 0.25 -4.12 -3.91
N ASN A 43 1.20 -3.81 -4.79
CA ASN A 43 2.19 -4.79 -5.25
C ASN A 43 3.26 -5.05 -4.18
N MET A 44 3.59 -4.04 -3.37
CA MET A 44 4.48 -4.21 -2.21
C MET A 44 3.83 -5.04 -1.10
N GLU A 45 2.55 -4.82 -0.82
CA GLU A 45 1.76 -5.63 0.13
C GLU A 45 1.70 -7.10 -0.32
N ALA A 46 1.41 -7.35 -1.60
CA ALA A 46 1.43 -8.70 -2.16
C ALA A 46 2.81 -9.38 -2.04
N VAL A 47 3.90 -8.64 -2.33
CA VAL A 47 5.28 -9.14 -2.16
C VAL A 47 5.57 -9.47 -0.70
N LYS A 48 5.16 -8.61 0.23
CA LYS A 48 5.35 -8.82 1.67
C LYS A 48 4.61 -10.06 2.14
N ILE A 49 3.33 -10.20 1.78
CA ILE A 49 2.50 -11.38 2.10
C ILE A 49 3.17 -12.65 1.57
N TYR A 50 3.59 -12.65 0.30
CA TYR A 50 4.28 -13.80 -0.30
C TYR A 50 5.59 -14.15 0.43
N LYS A 51 6.39 -13.16 0.82
CA LYS A 51 7.62 -13.42 1.57
C LYS A 51 7.36 -13.91 2.99
N LEU A 52 6.32 -13.38 3.65
CA LEU A 52 5.91 -13.82 4.98
C LEU A 52 5.43 -15.26 4.99
N THR A 53 4.61 -15.67 4.01
CA THR A 53 4.15 -17.07 3.93
C THR A 53 5.32 -18.03 3.79
N GLN A 54 6.35 -17.68 3.01
CA GLN A 54 7.57 -18.47 2.84
C GLN A 54 8.43 -18.51 4.12
N VAL A 55 8.68 -17.36 4.75
CA VAL A 55 9.57 -17.27 5.93
C VAL A 55 8.96 -17.91 7.16
N LEU A 56 7.65 -17.75 7.34
CA LEU A 56 6.92 -18.30 8.48
C LEU A 56 6.46 -19.74 8.25
N ASN A 57 6.51 -20.24 7.00
CA ASN A 57 5.99 -21.54 6.62
C ASN A 57 4.57 -21.76 7.17
N LEU A 58 3.67 -20.81 6.86
CA LEU A 58 2.31 -20.81 7.39
C LEU A 58 1.52 -22.01 6.88
N THR A 59 0.72 -22.62 7.75
CA THR A 59 -0.27 -23.62 7.32
C THR A 59 -1.48 -22.94 6.68
N ASP A 60 -2.29 -23.69 5.93
CA ASP A 60 -3.51 -23.15 5.30
C ASP A 60 -4.47 -22.52 6.33
N ASP A 61 -4.65 -23.17 7.49
CA ASP A 61 -5.45 -22.63 8.59
C ASP A 61 -4.87 -21.31 9.14
N GLN A 62 -3.54 -21.23 9.29
CA GLN A 62 -2.88 -19.99 9.70
C GLN A 62 -3.04 -18.90 8.64
N ILE A 63 -2.89 -19.22 7.35
CA ILE A 63 -3.02 -18.25 6.24
C ILE A 63 -4.41 -17.60 6.27
N THR A 64 -5.47 -18.40 6.38
CA THR A 64 -6.85 -17.91 6.38
C THR A 64 -7.18 -16.95 7.53
N LYS A 65 -6.42 -17.01 8.64
CA LYS A 65 -6.62 -16.14 9.81
C LYS A 65 -5.62 -14.99 9.87
N PHE A 66 -4.35 -15.28 9.60
CA PHE A 66 -3.24 -14.34 9.72
C PHE A 66 -3.24 -13.28 8.62
N ILE A 67 -3.48 -13.66 7.36
CA ILE A 67 -3.41 -12.71 6.24
C ILE A 67 -4.48 -11.61 6.38
N PRO A 68 -5.77 -11.92 6.66
CA PRO A 68 -6.76 -10.86 6.90
C PRO A 68 -6.39 -9.95 8.09
N ALA A 69 -5.82 -10.51 9.16
CA ALA A 69 -5.37 -9.73 10.31
C ALA A 69 -4.20 -8.79 9.94
N LEU A 70 -3.24 -9.27 9.15
CA LEU A 70 -2.13 -8.47 8.64
C LEU A 70 -2.64 -7.35 7.74
N GLN A 71 -3.51 -7.65 6.77
CA GLN A 71 -4.07 -6.64 5.85
C GLN A 71 -4.84 -5.55 6.61
N LYS A 72 -5.65 -5.93 7.60
CA LYS A 72 -6.34 -4.97 8.45
C LYS A 72 -5.35 -4.07 9.18
N HIS A 73 -4.32 -4.64 9.79
CA HIS A 73 -3.28 -3.88 10.49
C HIS A 73 -2.56 -2.92 9.54
N GLU A 74 -2.18 -3.37 8.34
CA GLU A 74 -1.51 -2.52 7.35
C GLU A 74 -2.41 -1.39 6.85
N ALA A 75 -3.70 -1.63 6.67
CA ALA A 75 -4.67 -0.60 6.31
C ALA A 75 -4.82 0.46 7.43
N GLU A 76 -4.91 0.04 8.69
CA GLU A 76 -4.99 0.95 9.85
C GLU A 76 -3.71 1.79 9.97
N VAL A 77 -2.54 1.17 9.85
CA VAL A 77 -1.25 1.88 9.85
C VAL A 77 -1.16 2.87 8.69
N ARG A 78 -1.57 2.47 7.48
CA ARG A 78 -1.55 3.34 6.28
C ARG A 78 -2.42 4.58 6.49
N LYS A 79 -3.63 4.39 7.02
CA LYS A 79 -4.54 5.50 7.35
C LYS A 79 -3.90 6.48 8.34
N GLU A 80 -3.28 5.98 9.41
CA GLU A 80 -2.62 6.87 10.39
C GLU A 80 -1.35 7.52 9.82
N GLN A 81 -0.66 6.89 8.86
CA GLN A 81 0.44 7.51 8.11
C GLN A 81 -0.05 8.62 7.15
N GLU A 82 -1.19 8.44 6.50
CA GLU A 82 -1.82 9.49 5.69
C GLU A 82 -2.21 10.69 6.56
N ASN A 83 -2.84 10.46 7.71
CA ASN A 83 -3.12 11.50 8.69
C ASN A 83 -1.84 12.25 9.14
N MET A 84 -0.75 11.51 9.36
CA MET A 84 0.56 12.12 9.67
C MET A 84 1.06 13.00 8.53
N ARG A 85 0.94 12.56 7.27
CA ARG A 85 1.31 13.36 6.09
C ARG A 85 0.51 14.66 6.05
N THR A 86 -0.81 14.59 6.22
CA THR A 86 -1.68 15.76 6.27
C THR A 86 -1.25 16.74 7.35
N ILE A 87 -0.99 16.25 8.58
CA ILE A 87 -0.48 17.11 9.67
C ILE A 87 0.82 17.79 9.24
N LEU A 88 1.79 17.05 8.70
CA LEU A 88 3.07 17.63 8.28
C LEU A 88 2.94 18.64 7.13
N GLU A 89 2.01 18.42 6.21
CA GLU A 89 1.68 19.37 5.13
C GLU A 89 1.08 20.67 5.68
N GLU A 90 0.16 20.58 6.65
CA GLU A 90 -0.32 21.76 7.39
C GLU A 90 0.83 22.52 8.06
N GLY A 91 1.76 21.79 8.69
CA GLY A 91 2.96 22.38 9.31
C GLY A 91 3.84 23.14 8.31
N ARG A 92 4.01 22.60 7.10
CA ARG A 92 4.74 23.30 6.02
C ARG A 92 4.03 24.56 5.56
N ALA A 93 2.69 24.56 5.52
CA ALA A 93 1.93 25.76 5.20
C ALA A 93 2.09 26.84 6.28
N LEU A 94 2.16 26.45 7.56
CA LEU A 94 2.41 27.37 8.68
C LEU A 94 3.79 28.05 8.61
N LEU A 95 4.79 27.39 8.04
CA LEU A 95 6.13 28.00 7.83
C LEU A 95 6.11 29.17 6.83
N ASN A 96 5.10 29.26 5.98
CA ASN A 96 4.94 30.35 5.02
C ASN A 96 4.08 31.51 5.56
N ALA A 97 3.60 31.42 6.80
CA ALA A 97 2.85 32.49 7.46
C ALA A 97 3.81 33.48 8.13
N ASP A 98 3.52 34.79 8.03
CA ASP A 98 4.41 35.87 8.49
C ASP A 98 4.68 35.86 10.01
N GLU A 99 3.81 35.25 10.81
CA GLU A 99 3.99 35.17 12.27
C GLU A 99 3.59 33.79 12.82
N MET A 100 4.55 33.09 13.43
CA MET A 100 4.32 31.87 14.23
C MET A 100 4.92 32.07 15.62
N ASN A 101 4.11 31.88 16.66
CA ASN A 101 4.60 31.96 18.05
C ASN A 101 4.92 30.56 18.60
N GLN A 102 5.61 30.53 19.75
CA GLN A 102 6.00 29.27 20.40
C GLN A 102 4.82 28.38 20.79
N LYS A 103 3.65 28.95 21.12
CA LYS A 103 2.46 28.19 21.52
C LYS A 103 1.88 27.42 20.33
N ASP A 104 1.90 28.01 19.14
CA ASP A 104 1.43 27.37 17.91
C ASP A 104 2.38 26.25 17.49
N ALA A 105 3.69 26.47 17.61
CA ALA A 105 4.70 25.43 17.40
C ALA A 105 4.52 24.24 18.38
N SER A 106 4.34 24.52 19.67
CA SER A 106 4.12 23.47 20.68
C SER A 106 2.86 22.64 20.40
N LYS A 107 1.72 23.29 20.07
CA LYS A 107 0.49 22.57 19.69
C LYS A 107 0.70 21.67 18.48
N PHE A 108 1.47 22.13 17.49
CA PHE A 108 1.76 21.34 16.31
C PHE A 108 2.63 20.12 16.63
N ILE A 109 3.67 20.30 17.46
CA ILE A 109 4.50 19.20 17.96
C ILE A 109 3.65 18.18 18.75
N ASP A 110 2.71 18.62 19.57
CA ASP A 110 1.80 17.73 20.31
C ASP A 110 0.92 16.91 19.36
N ARG A 111 0.42 17.52 18.27
CA ARG A 111 -0.34 16.79 17.23
C ARG A 111 0.52 15.73 16.56
N VAL A 112 1.76 16.06 16.19
CA VAL A 112 2.69 15.13 15.56
C VAL A 112 3.03 13.98 16.50
N THR A 113 3.37 14.26 17.75
CA THR A 113 3.74 13.21 18.73
C THR A 113 2.55 12.32 19.07
N SER A 114 1.35 12.88 19.25
CA SER A 114 0.12 12.11 19.43
C SER A 114 -0.18 11.20 18.24
N GLN A 115 -0.03 11.71 17.01
CA GLN A 115 -0.23 10.92 15.80
C GLN A 115 0.81 9.80 15.66
N GLN A 116 2.07 10.08 16.02
CA GLN A 116 3.13 9.08 16.04
C GLN A 116 2.84 7.97 17.05
N ALA A 117 2.30 8.31 18.22
CA ALA A 117 1.92 7.35 19.25
C ALA A 117 0.81 6.39 18.78
N LYS A 118 -0.18 6.86 18.02
CA LYS A 118 -1.22 5.98 17.44
C LYS A 118 -0.63 4.90 16.55
N ILE A 119 0.29 5.27 15.66
CA ILE A 119 0.98 4.31 14.78
C ILE A 119 1.76 3.28 15.61
N GLN A 120 2.46 3.74 16.65
CA GLN A 120 3.21 2.84 17.53
C GLN A 120 2.30 1.88 18.30
N ASN A 121 1.17 2.36 18.81
CA ASN A 121 0.19 1.53 19.51
C ASN A 121 -0.38 0.45 18.59
N LEU A 122 -0.77 0.80 17.36
CA LEU A 122 -1.23 -0.17 16.37
C LEU A 122 -0.20 -1.28 16.12
N ASN A 123 1.09 -0.92 15.98
CA ASN A 123 2.16 -1.90 15.81
C ASN A 123 2.34 -2.78 17.05
N GLN A 124 2.32 -2.19 18.24
CA GLN A 124 2.47 -2.93 19.49
C GLN A 124 1.31 -3.91 19.71
N ASP A 125 0.08 -3.48 19.45
CA ASP A 125 -1.12 -4.29 19.61
C ASP A 125 -1.14 -5.45 18.62
N PHE A 126 -0.71 -5.21 17.37
CA PHE A 126 -0.54 -6.27 16.38
C PHE A 126 0.53 -7.28 16.80
N LEU A 127 1.70 -6.82 17.25
CA LEU A 127 2.79 -7.69 17.71
C LEU A 127 2.38 -8.55 18.91
N LYS A 128 1.69 -7.97 19.89
CA LYS A 128 1.15 -8.71 21.04
C LYS A 128 0.05 -9.69 20.60
N GLY A 129 -0.71 -9.35 19.56
CA GLY A 129 -1.76 -10.20 19.01
C GLY A 129 -1.28 -11.39 18.17
N LEU A 130 0.02 -11.48 17.84
CA LEU A 130 0.53 -12.53 16.95
C LEU A 130 0.32 -13.95 17.48
N GLU A 131 0.28 -14.13 18.80
CA GLU A 131 0.05 -15.44 19.44
C GLU A 131 -1.28 -16.10 19.05
N LYS A 132 -2.25 -15.30 18.59
CA LYS A 132 -3.55 -15.79 18.10
C LYS A 132 -3.44 -16.54 16.78
N TYR A 133 -2.35 -16.34 16.04
CA TYR A 133 -2.19 -16.83 14.66
C TYR A 133 -0.89 -17.61 14.44
N LEU A 134 0.16 -17.29 15.19
CA LEU A 134 1.52 -17.76 14.97
C LEU A 134 2.05 -18.51 16.19
N THR A 135 2.80 -19.59 15.94
CA THR A 135 3.58 -20.27 16.99
C THR A 135 4.69 -19.35 17.54
N PRO A 136 5.21 -19.59 18.76
CA PRO A 136 6.28 -18.77 19.33
C PRO A 136 7.50 -18.61 18.41
N ARG A 137 7.88 -19.68 17.69
CA ARG A 137 8.97 -19.64 16.71
C ARG A 137 8.65 -18.71 15.53
N GLN A 138 7.44 -18.79 14.98
CA GLN A 138 6.98 -17.93 13.89
C GLN A 138 6.88 -16.46 14.34
N GLN A 139 6.49 -16.18 15.58
CA GLN A 139 6.48 -14.81 16.12
C GLN A 139 7.88 -14.18 16.11
N LEU A 140 8.90 -14.92 16.57
CA LEU A 140 10.28 -14.45 16.52
C LEU A 140 10.79 -14.28 15.08
N GLN A 141 10.40 -15.18 14.17
CA GLN A 141 10.71 -15.05 12.75
C GLN A 141 10.05 -13.81 12.14
N TYR A 142 8.81 -13.49 12.52
CA TYR A 142 8.10 -12.29 12.08
C TYR A 142 8.84 -11.02 12.51
N LEU A 143 9.26 -10.94 13.78
CA LEU A 143 10.06 -9.80 14.27
C LEU A 143 11.35 -9.61 13.47
N GLY A 144 12.09 -10.71 13.24
CA GLY A 144 13.29 -10.67 12.41
C GLY A 144 13.00 -10.35 10.93
N PHE A 145 11.83 -10.71 10.42
CA PHE A 145 11.40 -10.40 9.06
C PHE A 145 11.08 -8.91 8.91
N GLU A 146 10.27 -8.32 9.78
CA GLU A 146 9.89 -6.90 9.71
C GLU A 146 11.11 -5.98 9.69
N GLU A 147 12.09 -6.28 10.54
CA GLU A 147 13.35 -5.56 10.66
C GLU A 147 14.15 -5.60 9.34
N ARG A 148 14.38 -6.81 8.81
CA ARG A 148 15.14 -7.01 7.57
C ARG A 148 14.40 -6.52 6.33
N PHE A 149 13.10 -6.78 6.24
CA PHE A 149 12.27 -6.40 5.10
C PHE A 149 12.22 -4.88 4.96
N ARG A 150 12.07 -4.16 6.08
CA ARG A 150 12.13 -2.70 6.08
C ARG A 150 13.47 -2.18 5.57
N ARG A 151 14.59 -2.76 6.01
CA ARG A 151 15.94 -2.38 5.51
C ARG A 151 16.07 -2.64 4.00
N GLN A 152 15.76 -3.85 3.55
CA GLN A 152 15.85 -4.22 2.13
C GLN A 152 14.98 -3.33 1.25
N LEU A 153 13.78 -2.97 1.71
CA LEU A 153 12.90 -2.07 0.99
C LEU A 153 13.47 -0.65 0.91
N GLN A 154 14.06 -0.14 2.00
CA GLN A 154 14.72 1.16 2.01
C GLN A 154 15.93 1.19 1.06
N ASP A 155 16.76 0.14 1.08
CA ASP A 155 17.92 0.02 0.20
C ASP A 155 17.49 -0.02 -1.28
N PHE A 156 16.45 -0.80 -1.59
CA PHE A 156 15.89 -0.87 -2.94
C PHE A 156 15.35 0.48 -3.43
N ILE A 157 14.64 1.24 -2.58
CA ILE A 157 14.14 2.58 -2.92
C ILE A 157 15.32 3.53 -3.15
N ARG A 158 16.34 3.50 -2.30
CA ARG A 158 17.53 4.36 -2.40
C ARG A 158 18.29 4.11 -3.70
N GLU A 159 18.60 2.85 -4.01
CA GLU A 159 19.31 2.47 -5.23
C GLU A 159 18.57 2.93 -6.49
N ARG A 160 17.23 2.89 -6.47
CA ARG A 160 16.39 3.38 -7.58
C ARG A 160 16.29 4.90 -7.66
N GLN A 161 16.31 5.62 -6.53
CA GLN A 161 16.32 7.09 -6.50
C GLN A 161 17.68 7.68 -6.92
N GLU A 162 18.78 6.94 -6.81
CA GLU A 162 20.11 7.35 -7.27
C GLU A 162 20.32 7.21 -8.79
N LEU A 163 19.38 6.59 -9.52
CA LEU A 163 19.47 6.34 -10.96
C LEU A 163 19.19 7.52 -11.93
N PRO A 164 18.68 8.72 -11.56
CA PRO A 164 18.47 9.79 -12.54
C PRO A 164 19.61 10.82 -12.49
N ASN A 165 20.84 10.47 -12.93
CA ASN A 165 21.81 11.48 -13.42
C ASN A 165 23.11 10.97 -14.09
N ARG A 166 23.36 9.66 -14.19
CA ARG A 166 24.63 9.19 -14.80
C ARG A 166 24.67 9.36 -16.32
N ASP A 167 23.54 9.20 -17.02
CA ASP A 167 23.53 9.25 -18.49
C ASP A 167 23.58 10.68 -19.07
N GLN A 168 23.06 11.69 -18.35
CA GLN A 168 23.14 13.08 -18.82
C GLN A 168 24.56 13.69 -18.72
N LYS A 169 25.42 13.19 -17.82
CA LYS A 169 26.81 13.67 -17.70
C LYS A 169 27.74 13.08 -18.76
N VAL A 170 27.43 11.92 -19.33
CA VAL A 170 28.24 11.28 -20.39
C VAL A 170 27.99 11.97 -21.74
N GLY A 171 26.75 12.32 -22.07
CA GLY A 171 26.41 13.05 -23.30
C GLY A 171 26.95 14.49 -23.35
N LYS A 172 27.06 15.18 -22.20
CA LYS A 172 27.57 16.56 -22.16
C LYS A 172 29.10 16.65 -22.34
N ARG A 173 29.84 15.60 -21.97
CA ARG A 173 31.31 15.54 -22.17
C ARG A 173 31.71 15.21 -23.61
N MET A 174 30.85 14.55 -24.39
CA MET A 174 31.13 14.23 -25.79
C MET A 174 30.85 15.39 -26.77
N ASN A 175 30.06 16.39 -26.36
CA ASN A 175 29.77 17.58 -27.20
C ASN A 175 30.71 18.78 -26.97
N LEU A 176 31.75 18.63 -26.15
CA LEU A 176 32.78 19.66 -25.92
C LEU A 176 34.08 19.39 -26.72
N LYS A 177 34.05 18.45 -27.66
CA LYS A 177 35.21 18.03 -28.48
C LYS A 177 34.98 18.10 -30.00
N LYS A 178 34.00 18.89 -30.46
CA LYS A 178 33.84 19.19 -31.89
C LYS A 178 33.90 20.68 -32.12
#